data_AF-A0A1I5XIG3-F1
#
_entry.id   AF-A0A1I5XIG3-F1
#
_cell.length_a   1.000
_cell.length_b   1.000
_cell.length_c   1.000
_cell.angle_alpha   90.00
_cell.angle_beta   90.00
_cell.angle_gamma   90.00
#
_symmetry.space_group_name_H-M   'P 1'
#
loop_
_entity.id
_entity.type
_entity.pdbx_description
1 polymer ?
#
loop_
_entity_poly.entity_id
_entity_poly.type
_entity_poly.pdbx_seq_one_letter_code
_entity_poly.pdbx_strand_id
1 'polypeptide(L)'
;MTKKNYFFASEKDVYDYLKEYPVKRRMLENMEEPWKQRLLDYMTGKKTLPFTYDPFFKMVFNPDRNPERLSSFLSEIMGRQVQVVDILPVEHTLHDGYSLIIMDLLVRLDDGSRANVEIQKYGAGFPIQRMSCYSADLLMQEYEWAKEHRKDGKFDYEDVNKVYTIVMYENSPEEFCEAAENGEYLHHGKVGFDTGLELDMLQEYFIVNLDIFKRTAYTKERSKLSGWLRFLTTEDMEDVEAVIQAYPWLYEIYEDVASYMRNPKEVLTMYSKTLQEMDEGAMRLYWDRVHEQLRETEKKCLEAEERYVETEKKCVETEKKCAETEKKCAAMEKERVATQQLIGEKEAEIERLKKQIQELEKHI
;
A
#
# COMPACT_ATOMS: atom_id res chain seq x y z
N MET A 1 4.23 17.74 39.62
CA MET A 1 2.82 18.08 39.30
C MET A 1 1.91 17.52 40.38
N THR A 2 1.02 18.33 40.96
CA THR A 2 -0.11 17.88 41.80
C THR A 2 -1.09 17.13 40.89
N LYS A 3 -0.88 15.82 40.73
CA LYS A 3 -1.64 14.95 39.82
C LYS A 3 -3.15 15.04 40.13
N LYS A 4 -3.93 15.70 39.26
CA LYS A 4 -5.32 15.26 39.06
C LYS A 4 -5.21 13.81 38.60
N ASN A 5 -5.61 12.87 39.45
CA ASN A 5 -5.50 11.47 39.11
C ASN A 5 -6.66 11.10 38.19
N TYR A 6 -6.45 11.26 36.88
CA TYR A 6 -7.43 10.92 35.86
C TYR A 6 -7.60 9.41 35.68
N PHE A 7 -6.57 8.64 36.03
CA PHE A 7 -6.47 7.20 35.75
C PHE A 7 -6.86 6.35 36.95
N PHE A 8 -7.28 5.12 36.67
CA PHE A 8 -7.53 4.10 37.68
C PHE A 8 -6.23 3.64 38.32
N ALA A 9 -6.25 3.31 39.62
CA ALA A 9 -5.06 2.83 40.32
C ALA A 9 -4.69 1.40 39.93
N SER A 10 -5.66 0.59 39.51
CA SER A 10 -5.46 -0.78 39.06
C SER A 10 -6.51 -1.22 38.05
N GLU A 11 -6.23 -2.30 37.32
CA GLU A 11 -7.21 -2.93 36.42
C GLU A 11 -8.45 -3.42 37.18
N LYS A 12 -8.27 -3.85 38.44
CA LYS A 12 -9.40 -4.23 39.30
C LYS A 12 -10.38 -3.07 39.48
N ASP A 13 -9.88 -1.86 39.67
CA ASP A 13 -10.73 -0.66 39.82
C ASP A 13 -11.50 -0.35 38.52
N VAL A 14 -10.91 -0.65 37.35
CA VAL A 14 -11.60 -0.56 36.05
C VAL A 14 -12.78 -1.54 36.01
N TYR A 15 -12.57 -2.80 36.36
CA TYR A 15 -13.63 -3.82 36.38
C TYR A 15 -14.70 -3.51 37.44
N ASP A 16 -14.30 -2.99 38.60
CA ASP A 16 -15.22 -2.57 39.66
C ASP A 16 -16.11 -1.42 39.19
N TYR A 17 -15.54 -0.42 38.51
CA TYR A 17 -16.30 0.66 37.86
C TYR A 17 -17.28 0.13 36.80
N LEU A 18 -16.86 -0.83 35.97
CA LEU A 18 -17.70 -1.39 34.91
C LEU A 18 -18.82 -2.31 35.42
N LYS A 19 -18.88 -2.65 36.73
CA LYS A 19 -20.02 -3.40 37.31
C LYS A 19 -21.35 -2.68 37.12
N GLU A 20 -21.35 -1.35 37.15
CA GLU A 20 -22.53 -0.52 36.90
C GLU A 20 -22.93 -0.46 35.41
N TYR A 21 -22.06 -0.96 34.51
CA TYR A 21 -22.23 -0.91 33.06
C TYR A 21 -22.06 -2.31 32.45
N PRO A 22 -23.00 -3.25 32.70
CA PRO A 22 -22.84 -4.65 32.32
C PRO A 22 -22.58 -4.88 30.83
N VAL A 23 -23.16 -4.05 29.95
CA VAL A 23 -22.90 -4.11 28.50
C VAL A 23 -21.46 -3.72 28.17
N LYS A 24 -20.95 -2.64 28.76
CA LYS A 24 -19.56 -2.16 28.55
C LYS A 24 -18.55 -3.12 29.16
N ARG A 25 -18.87 -3.69 30.32
CA ARG A 25 -18.06 -4.75 30.94
C ARG A 25 -17.91 -5.95 30.03
N ARG A 26 -19.03 -6.47 29.49
CA ARG A 26 -19.01 -7.61 28.55
C ARG A 26 -18.23 -7.30 27.29
N MET A 27 -18.33 -6.06 26.78
CA MET A 27 -17.55 -5.59 25.64
C MET A 27 -16.04 -5.65 25.93
N LEU A 28 -15.59 -5.22 27.12
CA LEU A 28 -14.19 -5.36 27.52
C LEU A 28 -13.76 -6.83 27.69
N GLU A 29 -14.61 -7.65 28.32
CA GLU A 29 -14.31 -9.07 28.57
C GLU A 29 -14.18 -9.89 27.28
N ASN A 30 -14.94 -9.52 26.24
CA ASN A 30 -14.92 -10.17 24.92
C ASN A 30 -13.87 -9.59 23.96
N MET A 31 -13.15 -8.53 24.35
CA MET A 31 -12.13 -7.90 23.51
C MET A 31 -10.91 -8.82 23.39
N GLU A 32 -10.30 -8.84 22.20
CA GLU A 32 -9.07 -9.59 21.96
C GLU A 32 -7.95 -9.11 22.91
N GLU A 33 -7.15 -10.04 23.45
CA GLU A 33 -6.22 -9.77 24.54
C GLU A 33 -5.20 -8.64 24.27
N PRO A 34 -4.57 -8.51 23.06
CA PRO A 34 -3.65 -7.39 22.80
C PRO A 34 -4.32 -6.02 22.96
N TRP A 35 -5.58 -5.91 22.53
CA TRP A 35 -6.36 -4.67 22.55
C TRP A 35 -6.98 -4.38 23.90
N LYS A 36 -7.46 -5.44 24.56
CA LYS A 36 -7.93 -5.39 25.94
C LYS A 36 -6.84 -4.91 26.88
N GLN A 37 -5.63 -5.46 26.76
CA GLN A 37 -4.50 -5.02 27.56
C GLN A 37 -4.11 -3.57 27.24
N ARG A 38 -4.06 -3.18 25.95
CA ARG A 38 -3.77 -1.79 25.56
C ARG A 38 -4.78 -0.79 26.16
N LEU A 39 -6.07 -1.14 26.16
CA LEU A 39 -7.11 -0.31 26.78
C LEU A 39 -6.92 -0.23 28.30
N LEU A 40 -6.68 -1.35 28.98
CA LEU A 40 -6.43 -1.40 30.42
C LEU A 40 -5.19 -0.61 30.82
N ASP A 41 -4.12 -0.70 30.03
CA ASP A 41 -2.88 0.04 30.23
C ASP A 41 -3.10 1.55 30.03
N TYR A 42 -3.94 1.97 29.09
CA TYR A 42 -4.35 3.38 29.00
C TYR A 42 -5.18 3.80 30.21
N MET A 43 -6.21 3.02 30.59
CA MET A 43 -7.08 3.35 31.72
C MET A 43 -6.35 3.43 33.06
N THR A 44 -5.22 2.74 33.19
CA THR A 44 -4.34 2.75 34.37
C THR A 44 -3.13 3.68 34.23
N GLY A 45 -3.03 4.43 33.12
CA GLY A 45 -2.01 5.47 32.92
C GLY A 45 -0.60 4.93 32.62
N LYS A 46 -0.49 3.71 32.07
CA LYS A 46 0.78 3.13 31.59
C LYS A 46 1.03 3.44 30.11
N LYS A 47 -0.02 3.44 29.28
CA LYS A 47 0.05 3.72 27.83
C LYS A 47 -0.76 4.96 27.47
N THR A 48 -0.44 5.58 26.33
CA THR A 48 -1.26 6.62 25.69
C THR A 48 -2.36 5.97 24.82
N LEU A 49 -3.28 6.79 24.30
CA LEU A 49 -4.21 6.34 23.26
C LEU A 49 -3.47 6.15 21.93
N PRO A 50 -3.89 5.20 21.08
CA PRO A 50 -3.30 5.04 19.75
C PRO A 50 -3.81 6.17 18.83
N PHE A 51 -3.15 7.33 18.86
CA PHE A 51 -3.63 8.55 18.20
C PHE A 51 -3.66 8.51 16.67
N THR A 52 -3.03 7.52 16.04
CA THR A 52 -3.05 7.29 14.58
C THR A 52 -4.36 6.69 14.08
N TYR A 53 -5.26 6.31 14.98
CA TYR A 53 -6.54 5.67 14.66
C TYR A 53 -7.70 6.66 14.67
N ASP A 54 -8.66 6.48 13.74
CA ASP A 54 -9.72 7.44 13.45
C ASP A 54 -10.41 8.02 14.68
N PRO A 55 -10.93 7.21 15.63
CA PRO A 55 -11.66 7.77 16.76
C PRO A 55 -10.77 8.62 17.67
N PHE A 56 -9.52 8.23 17.88
CA PHE A 56 -8.60 8.93 18.78
C PHE A 56 -7.95 10.14 18.10
N PHE A 57 -7.65 10.04 16.80
CA PHE A 57 -7.19 11.20 16.03
C PHE A 57 -8.27 12.27 16.00
N LYS A 58 -9.49 11.91 15.57
CA LYS A 58 -10.62 12.84 15.53
C LYS A 58 -10.93 13.38 16.92
N MET A 59 -10.76 12.62 18.00
CA MET A 59 -10.91 13.11 19.37
C MET A 59 -9.95 14.28 19.69
N VAL A 60 -8.71 14.24 19.20
CA VAL A 60 -7.70 15.27 19.45
C VAL A 60 -7.84 16.44 18.49
N PHE A 61 -8.07 16.15 17.21
CA PHE A 61 -8.06 17.08 16.09
C PHE A 61 -9.44 17.55 15.66
N ASN A 62 -10.51 17.24 16.42
CA ASN A 62 -11.85 17.70 16.12
C ASN A 62 -11.87 19.24 16.02
N PRO A 63 -12.17 19.82 14.85
CA PRO A 63 -12.12 21.26 14.65
C PRO A 63 -13.27 22.00 15.32
N ASP A 64 -14.37 21.32 15.69
CA ASP A 64 -15.43 21.93 16.52
C ASP A 64 -14.94 22.19 17.95
N ARG A 65 -13.98 21.39 18.42
CA ARG A 65 -13.42 21.52 19.77
C ARG A 65 -12.12 22.31 19.80
N ASN A 66 -11.21 22.00 18.87
CA ASN A 66 -9.85 22.51 18.81
C ASN A 66 -9.46 22.79 17.35
N PRO A 67 -10.06 23.79 16.69
CA PRO A 67 -9.82 24.11 15.27
C PRO A 67 -8.35 24.41 14.96
N GLU A 68 -7.62 24.93 15.94
CA GLU A 68 -6.22 25.29 15.81
C GLU A 68 -5.29 24.08 15.69
N ARG A 69 -5.64 22.91 16.24
CA ARG A 69 -4.73 21.75 16.29
C ARG A 69 -4.49 21.17 14.91
N LEU A 70 -5.56 20.93 14.17
CA LEU A 70 -5.46 20.36 12.82
C LEU A 70 -4.82 21.37 11.87
N SER A 71 -5.25 22.63 11.92
CA SER A 71 -4.64 23.75 11.18
C SER A 71 -3.14 23.86 11.44
N SER A 72 -2.73 23.80 12.71
CA SER A 72 -1.34 23.81 13.14
C SER A 72 -0.57 22.61 12.60
N PHE A 73 -1.13 21.40 12.67
CA PHE A 73 -0.46 20.20 12.18
C PHE A 73 -0.29 20.21 10.65
N LEU A 74 -1.35 20.57 9.91
CA LEU A 74 -1.31 20.66 8.45
C LEU A 74 -0.35 21.76 7.98
N SER A 75 -0.30 22.89 8.68
CA SER A 75 0.64 23.97 8.34
C SER A 75 2.09 23.50 8.41
N GLU A 76 2.42 22.66 9.39
CA GLU A 76 3.76 22.10 9.57
C GLU A 76 4.10 21.05 8.51
N ILE A 77 3.12 20.24 8.07
CA ILE A 77 3.32 19.28 6.96
C ILE A 77 3.54 20.03 5.64
N MET A 78 2.71 21.03 5.36
CA MET A 78 2.68 21.74 4.07
C MET A 78 3.78 22.80 3.94
N GLY A 79 4.46 23.15 5.03
CA GLY A 79 5.49 24.20 5.05
C GLY A 79 4.92 25.61 4.84
N ARG A 80 3.60 25.80 4.98
CA ARG A 80 2.89 27.08 4.84
C ARG A 80 1.77 27.16 5.87
N GLN A 81 1.41 28.36 6.30
CA GLN A 81 0.27 28.53 7.21
C GLN A 81 -1.04 28.24 6.47
N VAL A 82 -1.90 27.42 7.09
CA VAL A 82 -3.25 27.08 6.63
C VAL A 82 -4.21 27.04 7.81
N GLN A 83 -5.49 27.34 7.56
CA GLN A 83 -6.55 27.14 8.55
C GLN A 83 -7.61 26.19 8.00
N VAL A 84 -7.98 25.20 8.80
CA VAL A 84 -9.12 24.33 8.50
C VAL A 84 -10.40 25.09 8.81
N VAL A 85 -11.22 25.33 7.78
CA VAL A 85 -12.49 26.07 7.90
C VAL A 85 -13.70 25.15 7.89
N ASP A 86 -13.57 23.93 7.38
CA ASP A 86 -14.66 22.96 7.34
C ASP A 86 -14.14 21.50 7.27
N ILE A 87 -14.90 20.56 7.84
CA ILE A 87 -14.74 19.12 7.59
C ILE A 87 -15.81 18.72 6.59
N LEU A 88 -15.38 18.19 5.46
CA LEU A 88 -16.30 17.74 4.43
C LEU A 88 -16.70 16.28 4.72
N PRO A 89 -17.96 15.90 4.46
CA PRO A 89 -18.33 14.50 4.46
C PRO A 89 -17.49 13.78 3.40
N VAL A 90 -17.01 12.59 3.75
CA VAL A 90 -16.41 11.68 2.76
C VAL A 90 -17.59 11.07 1.98
N GLU A 91 -18.11 11.81 1.01
CA GLU A 91 -19.17 11.31 0.12
C GLU A 91 -18.57 10.27 -0.83
N HIS A 92 -19.15 9.06 -0.80
CA HIS A 92 -18.88 7.95 -1.71
C HIS A 92 -17.40 7.80 -2.12
N THR A 93 -16.62 7.05 -1.34
CA THR A 93 -15.42 6.41 -1.87
C THR A 93 -15.84 5.60 -3.09
N LEU A 94 -15.47 6.07 -4.29
CA LEU A 94 -15.71 5.40 -5.57
C LEU A 94 -15.12 3.98 -5.65
N HIS A 95 -14.48 3.47 -4.58
CA HIS A 95 -13.57 2.35 -4.67
C HIS A 95 -13.61 1.42 -3.44
N ASP A 96 -13.94 0.15 -3.75
CA ASP A 96 -13.61 -1.08 -3.03
C ASP A 96 -12.09 -1.34 -3.01
N GLY A 97 -11.32 -0.33 -2.61
CA GLY A 97 -9.86 -0.37 -2.54
C GLY A 97 -9.35 -0.97 -1.23
N TYR A 98 -8.19 -1.60 -1.31
CA TYR A 98 -7.71 -2.70 -0.51
C TYR A 98 -6.55 -2.35 0.46
N SER A 99 -6.81 -1.56 1.51
CA SER A 99 -5.82 -1.23 2.57
C SER A 99 -6.49 -1.10 3.93
N LEU A 100 -5.74 -1.40 4.99
CA LEU A 100 -6.14 -1.07 6.36
C LEU A 100 -5.93 0.43 6.58
N ILE A 101 -6.88 1.21 6.05
CA ILE A 101 -7.03 2.63 6.34
C ILE A 101 -7.43 2.74 7.80
N ILE A 102 -6.67 3.51 8.57
CA ILE A 102 -6.92 3.69 9.99
C ILE A 102 -7.67 5.00 10.26
N MET A 103 -7.50 6.01 9.41
CA MET A 103 -8.14 7.32 9.51
C MET A 103 -8.22 7.97 8.13
N ASP A 104 -9.35 8.61 7.83
CA ASP A 104 -9.55 9.44 6.63
C ASP A 104 -10.31 10.71 7.02
N LEU A 105 -9.79 11.86 6.61
CA LEU A 105 -10.31 13.18 6.96
C LEU A 105 -10.16 14.15 5.81
N LEU A 106 -11.29 14.50 5.20
CA LEU A 106 -11.37 15.51 4.16
C LEU A 106 -11.70 16.89 4.74
N VAL A 107 -10.86 17.88 4.45
CA VAL A 107 -11.02 19.25 4.98
C VAL A 107 -10.95 20.33 3.90
N ARG A 108 -11.60 21.45 4.18
CA ARG A 108 -11.49 22.72 3.45
C ARG A 108 -10.51 23.64 4.17
N LEU A 109 -9.59 24.24 3.42
CA LEU A 109 -8.65 25.25 3.92
C LEU A 109 -9.16 26.68 3.64
N ASP A 110 -8.57 27.66 4.32
CA ASP A 110 -8.92 29.08 4.26
C ASP A 110 -8.67 29.74 2.89
N ASP A 111 -7.73 29.19 2.12
CA ASP A 111 -7.50 29.57 0.72
C ASP A 111 -8.48 28.92 -0.28
N GLY A 112 -9.46 28.14 0.20
CA GLY A 112 -10.45 27.43 -0.60
C GLY A 112 -10.03 26.02 -1.03
N SER A 113 -8.74 25.69 -0.93
CA SER A 113 -8.22 24.36 -1.30
C SER A 113 -8.76 23.24 -0.40
N ARG A 114 -8.69 22.00 -0.91
CA ARG A 114 -9.04 20.81 -0.14
C ARG A 114 -7.81 20.02 0.22
N ALA A 115 -7.79 19.46 1.43
CA ALA A 115 -6.81 18.48 1.82
C ALA A 115 -7.50 17.20 2.29
N ASN A 116 -7.10 16.07 1.73
CA ASN A 116 -7.43 14.77 2.29
C ASN A 116 -6.26 14.26 3.14
N VAL A 117 -6.54 13.95 4.39
CA VAL A 117 -5.56 13.46 5.36
C VAL A 117 -5.89 12.01 5.69
N GLU A 118 -4.98 11.11 5.34
CA GLU A 118 -5.15 9.68 5.49
C GLU A 118 -4.00 9.08 6.31
N ILE A 119 -4.33 8.20 7.27
CA ILE A 119 -3.33 7.38 7.97
C ILE A 119 -3.54 5.92 7.60
N GLN A 120 -2.48 5.27 7.11
CA GLN A 120 -2.48 3.87 6.71
C GLN A 120 -1.54 3.05 7.60
N LYS A 121 -2.01 1.88 8.05
CA LYS A 121 -1.20 0.98 8.88
C LYS A 121 -0.13 0.24 8.11
N TYR A 122 -0.51 -0.19 6.90
CA TYR A 122 0.32 -0.92 5.95
C TYR A 122 0.07 -0.33 4.57
N GLY A 123 1.12 -0.02 3.81
CA GLY A 123 0.95 0.27 2.38
C GLY A 123 0.86 -0.99 1.53
N ALA A 124 0.06 -1.97 1.96
CA ALA A 124 -0.19 -3.17 1.16
C ALA A 124 -1.21 -2.86 0.05
N GLY A 125 -0.91 -3.28 -1.18
CA GLY A 125 -1.82 -3.17 -2.33
C GLY A 125 -1.75 -1.80 -3.03
N PHE A 126 -0.74 -1.63 -3.89
CA PHE A 126 -0.61 -0.50 -4.82
C PHE A 126 -0.77 0.90 -4.17
N PRO A 127 -0.03 1.22 -3.09
CA PRO A 127 -0.21 2.46 -2.33
C PRO A 127 -0.10 3.72 -3.19
N ILE A 128 0.82 3.72 -4.16
CA ILE A 128 1.08 4.85 -5.06
C ILE A 128 -0.07 5.05 -6.06
N GLN A 129 -0.54 3.96 -6.69
CA GLN A 129 -1.65 4.02 -7.63
C GLN A 129 -2.93 4.47 -6.93
N ARG A 130 -3.17 4.01 -5.70
CA ARG A 130 -4.32 4.44 -4.90
C ARG A 130 -4.26 5.90 -4.50
N MET A 131 -3.11 6.36 -4.01
CA MET A 131 -2.89 7.77 -3.74
C MET A 131 -3.17 8.63 -4.98
N SER A 132 -2.79 8.14 -6.18
CA SER A 132 -3.10 8.81 -7.45
C SER A 132 -4.61 8.87 -7.72
N CYS A 133 -5.33 7.75 -7.53
CA CYS A 133 -6.79 7.71 -7.69
C CYS A 133 -7.50 8.64 -6.69
N TYR A 134 -7.09 8.66 -5.42
CA TYR A 134 -7.69 9.53 -4.40
C TYR A 134 -7.49 11.00 -4.69
N SER A 135 -6.29 11.37 -5.13
CA SER A 135 -6.01 12.75 -5.52
C SER A 135 -6.82 13.16 -6.76
N ALA A 136 -6.98 12.25 -7.72
CA ALA A 136 -7.79 12.51 -8.92
C ALA A 136 -9.28 12.66 -8.57
N ASP A 137 -9.81 11.79 -7.71
CA ASP A 137 -11.19 11.89 -7.22
C ASP A 137 -11.42 13.21 -6.47
N LEU A 138 -10.51 13.57 -5.57
CA LEU A 138 -10.57 14.84 -4.85
C LEU A 138 -10.56 16.05 -5.79
N LEU A 139 -9.73 16.01 -6.84
CA LEU A 139 -9.72 17.04 -7.88
C LEU A 139 -11.06 17.11 -8.62
N MET A 140 -11.65 15.96 -8.96
CA MET A 140 -12.95 15.91 -9.63
C MET A 140 -14.07 16.48 -8.75
N GLN A 141 -14.08 16.15 -7.46
CA GLN A 141 -15.03 16.72 -6.51
C GLN A 141 -14.85 18.24 -6.34
N GLU A 142 -13.61 18.75 -6.41
CA GLU A 142 -13.36 20.19 -6.36
C GLU A 142 -13.79 20.89 -7.66
N TYR A 143 -13.55 20.27 -8.81
CA TYR A 143 -14.07 20.74 -10.09
C TYR A 143 -15.60 20.81 -10.13
N GLU A 144 -16.29 19.79 -9.61
CA GLU A 144 -17.76 19.79 -9.52
C GLU A 144 -18.25 20.90 -8.58
N TRP A 145 -17.62 21.06 -7.43
CA TRP A 145 -17.96 22.12 -6.48
C TRP A 145 -17.76 23.52 -7.06
N ALA A 146 -16.63 23.77 -7.74
CA ALA A 146 -16.35 25.04 -8.41
C ALA A 146 -17.41 25.35 -9.49
N LYS A 147 -17.86 24.33 -10.23
CA LYS A 147 -18.96 24.48 -11.19
C LYS A 147 -20.28 24.86 -10.54
N GLU A 148 -20.62 24.26 -9.40
CA GLU A 148 -21.85 24.55 -8.68
C GLU A 148 -21.84 25.94 -8.03
N HIS A 149 -20.68 26.41 -7.59
CA HIS A 149 -20.52 27.66 -6.84
C HIS A 149 -20.00 28.84 -7.68
N ARG A 150 -20.18 28.77 -9.00
CA ARG A 150 -19.77 29.81 -9.95
C ARG A 150 -20.42 31.16 -9.65
N LYS A 151 -19.60 32.22 -9.54
CA LYS A 151 -20.05 33.58 -9.15
C LYS A 151 -20.93 34.26 -10.21
N ASP A 152 -20.64 34.05 -11.50
CA ASP A 152 -21.29 34.76 -12.62
C ASP A 152 -22.00 33.83 -13.62
N GLY A 153 -22.32 32.61 -13.19
CA GLY A 153 -22.99 31.61 -14.04
C GLY A 153 -22.11 31.01 -15.16
N LYS A 154 -20.88 31.48 -15.33
CA LYS A 154 -19.84 30.89 -16.19
C LYS A 154 -18.78 30.23 -15.33
N PHE A 155 -18.30 29.08 -15.77
CA PHE A 155 -17.23 28.32 -15.12
C PHE A 155 -15.89 28.68 -15.77
N ASP A 156 -14.88 28.92 -14.93
CA ASP A 156 -13.47 29.01 -15.33
C ASP A 156 -12.67 27.90 -14.63
N TYR A 157 -11.69 27.33 -15.32
CA TYR A 157 -10.78 26.35 -14.71
C TYR A 157 -9.87 27.00 -13.65
N GLU A 158 -9.64 28.31 -13.72
CA GLU A 158 -8.94 29.07 -12.67
C GLU A 158 -9.72 29.10 -11.34
N ASP A 159 -11.03 28.81 -11.34
CA ASP A 159 -11.83 28.71 -10.12
C ASP A 159 -11.63 27.39 -9.36
N VAL A 160 -10.92 26.41 -9.93
CA VAL A 160 -10.66 25.10 -9.30
C VAL A 160 -9.45 25.22 -8.38
N ASN A 161 -9.66 25.02 -7.08
CA ASN A 161 -8.57 25.10 -6.11
C ASN A 161 -7.65 23.87 -6.17
N LYS A 162 -6.45 24.04 -5.60
CA LYS A 162 -5.54 22.92 -5.37
C LYS A 162 -6.16 21.86 -4.48
N VAL A 163 -5.70 20.64 -4.65
CA VAL A 163 -6.04 19.49 -3.83
C VAL A 163 -4.78 18.84 -3.29
N TYR A 164 -4.80 18.54 -2.00
CA TYR A 164 -3.68 17.96 -1.27
C TYR A 164 -4.03 16.56 -0.80
N THR A 165 -3.18 15.58 -1.11
CA THR A 165 -3.31 14.22 -0.58
C THR A 165 -2.18 13.96 0.39
N ILE A 166 -2.51 13.87 1.68
CA ILE A 166 -1.56 13.69 2.77
C ILE A 166 -1.71 12.27 3.31
N VAL A 167 -0.69 11.43 3.15
CA VAL A 167 -0.70 10.03 3.59
C VAL A 167 0.37 9.82 4.65
N MET A 168 -0.01 9.25 5.79
CA MET A 168 0.95 8.84 6.83
C MET A 168 1.02 7.33 6.93
N TYR A 169 2.24 6.78 6.96
CA TYR A 169 2.50 5.36 7.13
C TYR A 169 2.98 5.05 8.55
N GLU A 170 2.27 4.17 9.26
CA GLU A 170 2.81 3.59 10.50
C GLU A 170 3.98 2.65 10.21
N ASN A 171 3.87 1.90 9.11
CA ASN A 171 4.92 1.03 8.56
C ASN A 171 5.12 1.35 7.09
N SER A 172 6.33 1.80 6.74
CA SER A 172 6.64 2.25 5.40
C SER A 172 6.74 1.09 4.40
N PRO A 173 6.19 1.25 3.18
CA PRO A 173 6.48 0.36 2.05
C PRO A 173 7.97 0.30 1.68
N GLU A 174 8.39 -0.74 0.96
CA GLU A 174 9.79 -0.95 0.55
C GLU A 174 10.32 0.16 -0.36
N GLU A 175 9.43 0.83 -1.09
CA GLU A 175 9.75 1.95 -1.98
C GLU A 175 10.37 3.15 -1.24
N PHE A 176 10.20 3.24 0.09
CA PHE A 176 10.78 4.31 0.92
C PHE A 176 12.12 3.93 1.55
N CYS A 177 12.69 2.75 1.24
CA CYS A 177 13.95 2.28 1.84
C CYS A 177 15.11 3.27 1.66
N GLU A 178 15.30 3.84 0.46
CA GLU A 178 16.39 4.80 0.20
C GLU A 178 16.20 6.12 0.97
N ALA A 179 14.97 6.62 1.03
CA ALA A 179 14.64 7.77 1.87
C ALA A 179 14.88 7.49 3.36
N ALA A 180 14.56 6.27 3.80
CA ALA A 180 14.77 5.82 5.17
C ALA A 180 16.25 5.79 5.56
N GLU A 181 17.15 5.41 4.65
CA GLU A 181 18.60 5.43 4.87
C GLU A 181 19.13 6.85 5.15
N ASN A 182 18.57 7.85 4.46
CA ASN A 182 18.88 9.26 4.68
C ASN A 182 18.11 9.88 5.87
N GLY A 183 17.22 9.10 6.48
CA GLY A 183 16.35 9.53 7.56
C GLY A 183 15.31 10.57 7.16
N GLU A 184 14.98 10.64 5.87
CA GLU A 184 13.89 11.46 5.36
C GLU A 184 12.56 10.76 5.60
N TYR A 185 11.65 11.45 6.30
CA TYR A 185 10.35 10.92 6.70
C TYR A 185 9.19 11.79 6.22
N LEU A 186 9.46 12.96 5.64
CA LEU A 186 8.45 13.85 5.07
C LEU A 186 8.81 14.08 3.60
N HIS A 187 7.86 13.78 2.71
CA HIS A 187 8.04 13.90 1.28
C HIS A 187 6.97 14.81 0.71
N HIS A 188 7.36 15.78 -0.11
CA HIS A 188 6.45 16.63 -0.87
C HIS A 188 6.55 16.27 -2.35
N GLY A 189 5.46 15.76 -2.91
CA GLY A 189 5.34 15.40 -4.32
C GLY A 189 4.59 16.47 -5.10
N LYS A 190 5.15 16.84 -6.25
CA LYS A 190 4.51 17.67 -7.28
C LYS A 190 4.64 17.00 -8.64
N VAL A 191 3.75 17.35 -9.56
CA VAL A 191 3.86 16.92 -10.96
C VAL A 191 5.00 17.69 -11.63
N GLY A 192 5.93 16.98 -12.25
CA GLY A 192 7.04 17.55 -13.02
C GLY A 192 7.09 16.99 -14.44
N PHE A 193 7.71 17.74 -15.36
CA PHE A 193 7.91 17.33 -16.74
C PHE A 193 9.37 16.92 -16.95
N ASP A 194 9.60 15.91 -17.80
CA ASP A 194 10.91 15.35 -18.12
C ASP A 194 11.92 16.38 -18.67
N THR A 195 11.42 17.45 -19.27
CA THR A 195 12.22 18.59 -19.76
C THR A 195 12.70 19.55 -18.66
N GLY A 196 12.25 19.38 -17.42
CA GLY A 196 12.47 20.33 -16.33
C GLY A 196 11.51 21.53 -16.33
N LEU A 197 10.47 21.50 -17.18
CA LEU A 197 9.39 22.48 -17.10
C LEU A 197 8.64 22.31 -15.76
N GLU A 198 8.57 23.39 -14.98
CA GLU A 198 7.80 23.45 -13.75
C GLU A 198 6.47 24.16 -14.02
N LEU A 199 5.37 23.42 -13.91
CA LEU A 199 4.02 23.97 -13.95
C LEU A 199 3.36 23.77 -12.58
N ASP A 200 2.61 24.78 -12.14
CA ASP A 200 1.90 24.71 -10.87
C ASP A 200 0.59 23.94 -11.03
N MET A 201 0.69 22.61 -10.98
CA MET A 201 -0.45 21.72 -11.13
C MET A 201 -1.32 21.70 -9.87
N LEU A 202 -2.61 21.36 -10.04
CA LEU A 202 -3.59 21.40 -8.95
C LEU A 202 -3.39 20.31 -7.89
N GLN A 203 -2.73 19.19 -8.22
CA GLN A 203 -2.53 18.06 -7.33
C GLN A 203 -1.14 18.11 -6.68
N GLU A 204 -1.13 18.08 -5.35
CA GLU A 204 0.09 17.96 -4.55
C GLU A 204 -0.05 16.85 -3.51
N TYR A 205 1.08 16.21 -3.19
CA TYR A 205 1.11 15.03 -2.33
C TYR A 205 2.06 15.25 -1.15
N PHE A 206 1.66 14.82 0.04
CA PHE A 206 2.55 14.73 1.19
C PHE A 206 2.57 13.31 1.73
N ILE A 207 3.75 12.76 1.96
CA ILE A 207 3.91 11.44 2.57
C ILE A 207 4.70 11.58 3.86
N VAL A 208 4.19 11.01 4.97
CA VAL A 208 4.85 11.02 6.27
C VAL A 208 5.09 9.59 6.76
N ASN A 209 6.35 9.21 6.93
CA ASN A 209 6.74 7.87 7.34
C ASN A 209 7.05 7.83 8.85
N LEU A 210 6.08 7.40 9.67
CA LEU A 210 6.17 7.47 11.13
C LEU A 210 7.19 6.48 11.71
N ASP A 211 7.41 5.32 11.08
CA ASP A 211 8.48 4.38 11.44
C ASP A 211 9.88 4.95 11.16
N ILE A 212 10.09 5.59 10.00
CA ILE A 212 11.36 6.28 9.69
C ILE A 212 11.59 7.41 10.71
N PHE A 213 10.56 8.21 10.99
CA PHE A 213 10.62 9.24 12.01
C PHE A 213 11.02 8.67 13.37
N LYS A 214 10.37 7.59 13.85
CA LYS A 214 10.69 6.95 15.14
C LYS A 214 12.17 6.54 15.26
N ARG A 215 12.77 6.04 14.17
CA ARG A 215 14.19 5.62 14.14
C ARG A 215 15.17 6.80 14.15
N THR A 216 14.80 7.91 13.54
CA THR A 216 15.66 9.09 13.30
C THR A 216 15.32 10.27 14.22
N ALA A 217 14.32 10.07 15.07
CA ALA A 217 13.67 11.06 15.89
C ALA A 217 14.66 11.86 16.77
N TYR A 218 15.77 11.24 17.17
CA TYR A 218 16.78 11.81 18.06
C TYR A 218 17.92 12.54 17.32
N THR A 219 18.04 12.39 16.00
CA THR A 219 19.14 12.96 15.21
C THR A 219 18.76 14.24 14.49
N LYS A 220 17.46 14.56 14.36
CA LYS A 220 16.98 15.78 13.70
C LYS A 220 16.68 16.92 14.68
N GLU A 221 16.74 18.14 14.16
CA GLU A 221 16.42 19.36 14.92
C GLU A 221 14.96 19.34 15.41
N ARG A 222 14.74 19.94 16.58
CA ARG A 222 13.40 20.07 17.16
C ARG A 222 12.61 21.10 16.37
N SER A 223 11.52 20.68 15.78
CA SER A 223 10.53 21.52 15.10
C SER A 223 9.13 21.28 15.66
N LYS A 224 8.19 22.17 15.35
CA LYS A 224 6.80 21.99 15.76
C LYS A 224 6.17 20.78 15.06
N LEU A 225 6.50 20.52 13.79
CA LEU A 225 6.24 19.23 13.12
C LEU A 225 6.71 18.04 13.95
N SER A 226 7.98 18.02 14.38
CA SER A 226 8.52 16.89 15.13
C SER A 226 7.84 16.70 16.50
N GLY A 227 7.29 17.76 17.09
CA GLY A 227 6.43 17.69 18.27
C GLY A 227 5.10 17.00 17.98
N TRP A 228 4.41 17.37 16.89
CA TRP A 228 3.20 16.67 16.45
C TRP A 228 3.45 15.20 16.15
N LEU A 229 4.53 14.88 15.44
CA LEU A 229 4.86 13.50 15.12
C LEU A 229 5.24 12.70 16.37
N ARG A 230 5.87 13.32 17.38
CA ARG A 230 6.08 12.69 18.70
C ARG A 230 4.77 12.41 19.40
N PHE A 231 3.87 13.39 19.43
CA PHE A 231 2.55 13.21 20.02
C PHE A 231 1.83 12.00 19.43
N LEU A 232 1.82 11.87 18.10
CA LEU A 232 1.18 10.75 17.40
C LEU A 232 1.88 9.39 17.62
N THR A 233 3.18 9.37 17.89
CA THR A 233 3.98 8.12 17.94
C THR A 233 4.40 7.68 19.33
N THR A 234 4.27 8.54 20.36
CA THR A 234 4.55 8.18 21.76
C THR A 234 3.43 7.31 22.32
N GLU A 235 3.76 6.06 22.65
CA GLU A 235 2.81 5.08 23.19
C GLU A 235 2.92 4.89 24.71
N ASP A 236 4.09 5.15 25.29
CA ASP A 236 4.36 4.91 26.71
C ASP A 236 4.21 6.19 27.53
N MET A 237 3.45 6.12 28.63
CA MET A 237 3.25 7.28 29.52
C MET A 237 4.54 7.70 30.23
N GLU A 238 5.51 6.79 30.36
CA GLU A 238 6.83 7.09 30.93
C GLU A 238 7.62 8.09 30.08
N ASP A 239 7.41 8.08 28.75
CA ASP A 239 8.10 8.96 27.81
C ASP A 239 7.42 10.34 27.67
N VAL A 240 6.15 10.46 28.06
CA VAL A 240 5.35 11.68 27.88
C VAL A 240 5.96 12.89 28.58
N GLU A 241 6.55 12.72 29.76
CA GLU A 241 7.22 13.81 30.49
C GLU A 241 8.41 14.36 29.68
N ALA A 242 9.23 13.49 29.08
CA ALA A 242 10.34 13.91 28.24
C ALA A 242 9.86 14.61 26.95
N VAL A 243 8.75 14.14 26.37
CA VAL A 243 8.10 14.77 25.22
C VAL A 243 7.60 16.17 25.56
N ILE A 244 6.92 16.34 26.70
CA ILE A 244 6.44 17.65 27.17
C ILE A 244 7.61 18.58 27.49
N GLN A 245 8.68 18.08 28.10
CA GLN A 245 9.88 18.89 28.33
C GLN A 245 10.52 19.37 27.02
N ALA A 246 10.49 18.55 25.97
CA ALA A 246 10.96 18.93 24.64
C ALA A 246 10.00 19.88 23.91
N TYR A 247 8.69 19.71 24.11
CA TYR A 247 7.63 20.48 23.45
C TYR A 247 6.55 20.90 24.47
N PRO A 248 6.77 21.98 25.25
CA PRO A 248 5.90 22.33 26.38
C PRO A 248 4.42 22.56 26.03
N TRP A 249 4.13 23.01 24.82
CA TRP A 249 2.77 23.23 24.32
C TRP A 249 1.94 21.93 24.19
N LEU A 250 2.59 20.77 24.13
CA LEU A 250 1.89 19.48 24.15
C LEU A 250 1.26 19.16 25.50
N TYR A 251 1.65 19.86 26.58
CA TYR A 251 1.08 19.64 27.91
C TYR A 251 -0.45 19.76 27.91
N GLU A 252 -0.98 20.82 27.30
CA GLU A 252 -2.43 21.07 27.25
C GLU A 252 -3.15 19.96 26.47
N ILE A 253 -2.53 19.45 25.40
CA ILE A 253 -3.10 18.36 24.60
C ILE A 253 -3.11 17.05 25.38
N TYR A 254 -2.01 16.72 26.07
CA TYR A 254 -1.95 15.52 26.91
C TYR A 254 -2.89 15.62 28.13
N GLU A 255 -3.05 16.80 28.74
CA GLU A 255 -4.02 17.01 29.82
C GLU A 255 -5.45 16.81 29.30
N ASP A 256 -5.79 17.36 28.13
CA ASP A 256 -7.08 17.19 27.50
C ASP A 256 -7.38 15.72 27.19
N VAL A 257 -6.40 14.99 26.63
CA VAL A 257 -6.52 13.55 26.38
C VAL A 257 -6.77 12.78 27.69
N ALA A 258 -5.98 13.05 28.73
CA ALA A 258 -6.17 12.41 30.04
C ALA A 258 -7.55 12.73 30.62
N SER A 259 -8.10 13.92 30.36
CA SER A 259 -9.41 14.33 30.86
C SER A 259 -10.57 13.46 30.35
N TYR A 260 -10.41 12.75 29.22
CA TYR A 260 -11.43 11.81 28.72
C TYR A 260 -11.65 10.63 29.67
N MET A 261 -10.69 10.32 30.55
CA MET A 261 -10.90 9.33 31.61
C MET A 261 -11.92 9.77 32.68
N ARG A 262 -12.45 11.00 32.61
CA ARG A 262 -13.68 11.37 33.34
C ARG A 262 -14.91 10.61 32.85
N ASN A 263 -14.87 10.08 31.62
CA ASN A 263 -15.90 9.19 31.08
C ASN A 263 -15.28 7.94 30.42
N PRO A 264 -14.78 6.97 31.21
CA PRO A 264 -14.10 5.77 30.70
C PRO A 264 -14.97 4.90 29.77
N LYS A 265 -16.30 5.01 29.86
CA LYS A 265 -17.26 4.27 29.02
C LYS A 265 -17.17 4.71 27.57
N GLU A 266 -16.91 5.99 27.35
CA GLU A 266 -16.76 6.56 26.01
C GLU A 266 -15.45 6.10 25.39
N VAL A 267 -14.36 6.13 26.16
CA VAL A 267 -13.05 5.58 25.75
C VAL A 267 -13.19 4.13 25.30
N LEU A 268 -13.87 3.30 26.09
CA LEU A 268 -14.14 1.90 25.74
C LEU A 268 -14.94 1.77 24.43
N THR A 269 -15.89 2.68 24.20
CA THR A 269 -16.69 2.72 22.97
C THR A 269 -15.83 3.07 21.76
N MET A 270 -14.93 4.05 21.90
CA MET A 270 -13.97 4.42 20.86
C MET A 270 -13.05 3.24 20.50
N TYR A 271 -12.51 2.53 21.50
CA TYR A 271 -11.73 1.31 21.26
C TYR A 271 -12.53 0.24 20.51
N SER A 272 -13.78 -0.01 20.90
CA SER A 272 -14.62 -0.99 20.20
C SER A 272 -14.85 -0.60 18.75
N LYS A 273 -15.06 0.69 18.46
CA LYS A 273 -15.21 1.20 17.10
C LYS A 273 -13.92 0.99 16.30
N THR A 274 -12.76 1.32 16.88
CA THR A 274 -11.45 1.09 16.28
C THR A 274 -11.23 -0.38 15.93
N LEU A 275 -11.61 -1.31 16.81
CA LEU A 275 -11.47 -2.75 16.54
C LEU A 275 -12.35 -3.22 15.40
N GLN A 276 -13.59 -2.72 15.34
CA GLN A 276 -14.48 -3.05 14.24
C GLN A 276 -13.89 -2.57 12.90
N GLU A 277 -13.39 -1.34 12.84
CA GLU A 277 -12.73 -0.79 11.65
C GLU A 277 -11.49 -1.61 11.27
N MET A 278 -10.72 -2.05 12.27
CA MET A 278 -9.56 -2.90 12.05
C MET A 278 -9.90 -4.27 11.51
N ASP A 279 -10.91 -4.94 12.08
CA ASP A 279 -11.35 -6.26 11.65
C ASP A 279 -11.89 -6.19 10.22
N GLU A 280 -12.69 -5.16 9.91
CA GLU A 280 -13.17 -4.91 8.55
C GLU A 280 -12.00 -4.66 7.58
N GLY A 281 -11.01 -3.85 7.95
CA GLY A 281 -9.85 -3.59 7.08
C GLY A 281 -8.88 -4.78 6.97
N ALA A 282 -8.74 -5.58 8.02
CA ALA A 282 -7.91 -6.79 8.03
C ALA A 282 -8.53 -7.90 7.17
N MET A 283 -9.86 -8.07 7.23
CA MET A 283 -10.59 -8.97 6.35
C MET A 283 -10.45 -8.54 4.88
N ARG A 284 -10.53 -7.23 4.60
CA ARG A 284 -10.29 -6.70 3.25
C ARG A 284 -8.86 -7.01 2.80
N LEU A 285 -7.83 -6.63 3.57
CA LEU A 285 -6.42 -6.95 3.27
C LEU A 285 -6.14 -8.44 3.02
N TYR A 286 -6.83 -9.33 3.73
CA TYR A 286 -6.72 -10.78 3.51
C TYR A 286 -7.29 -11.18 2.16
N TRP A 287 -8.49 -10.70 1.82
CA TRP A 287 -9.12 -10.92 0.53
C TRP A 287 -8.23 -10.48 -0.64
N ASP A 288 -7.47 -9.40 -0.44
CA ASP A 288 -6.65 -8.77 -1.47
C ASP A 288 -5.39 -9.57 -1.76
N ARG A 289 -4.74 -10.05 -0.70
CA ARG A 289 -3.63 -11.00 -0.84
C ARG A 289 -4.07 -12.26 -1.57
N VAL A 290 -5.28 -12.75 -1.29
CA VAL A 290 -5.83 -13.91 -2.00
C VAL A 290 -6.09 -13.58 -3.48
N HIS A 291 -6.64 -12.42 -3.81
CA HIS A 291 -6.87 -11.99 -5.19
C HIS A 291 -5.57 -11.77 -5.98
N GLU A 292 -4.55 -11.21 -5.35
CA GLU A 292 -3.24 -11.02 -5.98
C GLU A 292 -2.55 -12.36 -6.25
N GLN A 293 -2.53 -13.25 -5.25
CA GLN A 293 -2.01 -14.60 -5.44
C GLN A 293 -2.74 -15.35 -6.56
N LEU A 294 -4.05 -15.14 -6.69
CA LEU A 294 -4.84 -15.71 -7.78
C LEU A 294 -4.40 -15.14 -9.14
N ARG A 295 -4.30 -13.81 -9.28
CA ARG A 295 -3.85 -13.17 -10.54
C ARG A 295 -2.43 -13.59 -10.93
N GLU A 296 -1.50 -13.65 -9.99
CA GLU A 296 -0.15 -14.15 -10.26
C GLU A 296 -0.16 -15.62 -10.71
N THR A 297 -1.01 -16.43 -10.10
CA THR A 297 -1.16 -17.85 -10.47
C THR A 297 -1.74 -17.98 -11.86
N GLU A 298 -2.78 -17.20 -12.21
CA GLU A 298 -3.37 -17.15 -13.55
C GLU A 298 -2.34 -16.74 -14.60
N LYS A 299 -1.53 -15.71 -14.33
CA LYS A 299 -0.45 -15.30 -15.22
C LYS A 299 0.58 -16.42 -15.44
N LYS A 300 1.01 -17.09 -14.36
CA LYS A 300 1.93 -18.23 -14.45
C LYS A 300 1.31 -19.41 -15.23
N CYS A 301 0.01 -19.64 -15.09
CA CYS A 301 -0.72 -20.64 -15.86
C CYS A 301 -0.75 -20.29 -17.35
N LEU A 302 -1.07 -19.04 -17.71
CA LEU A 302 -1.03 -18.56 -19.09
C LEU A 302 0.36 -18.70 -19.72
N GLU A 303 1.41 -18.28 -19.01
CA GLU A 303 2.79 -18.45 -19.47
C GLU A 303 3.18 -19.92 -19.64
N ALA A 304 2.68 -20.81 -18.78
CA ALA A 304 2.90 -22.25 -18.89
C ALA A 304 2.15 -22.87 -20.09
N GLU A 305 0.92 -22.44 -20.35
CA GLU A 305 0.13 -22.85 -21.53
C GLU A 305 0.81 -22.41 -22.83
N GLU A 306 1.28 -21.16 -22.90
CA GLU A 306 2.02 -20.67 -24.07
C GLU A 306 3.28 -21.50 -24.34
N ARG A 307 4.05 -21.81 -23.28
CA ARG A 307 5.22 -22.71 -23.38
C ARG A 307 4.84 -24.10 -23.84
N TYR A 308 3.74 -24.66 -23.32
CA TYR A 308 3.25 -25.97 -23.72
C TYR A 308 2.91 -26.01 -25.22
N VAL A 309 2.17 -25.01 -25.71
CA VAL A 309 1.82 -24.87 -27.13
C VAL A 309 3.08 -24.73 -28.01
N GLU A 310 4.09 -23.98 -27.56
CA GLU A 310 5.34 -23.85 -28.30
C GLU A 310 6.12 -25.18 -28.35
N THR A 311 6.16 -25.93 -27.24
CA THR A 311 6.80 -27.25 -27.22
C THR A 311 6.08 -28.26 -28.10
N GLU A 312 4.75 -28.24 -28.13
CA GLU A 312 3.94 -29.11 -28.98
C GLU A 312 4.22 -28.84 -30.46
N LYS A 313 4.29 -27.55 -30.87
CA LYS A 313 4.68 -27.16 -32.24
C LYS A 313 6.07 -27.68 -32.62
N LYS A 314 7.05 -27.59 -31.71
CA LYS A 314 8.41 -28.09 -31.94
C LYS A 314 8.43 -29.62 -32.08
N CYS A 315 7.69 -30.35 -31.23
CA CYS A 315 7.54 -31.81 -31.35
C CYS A 315 6.98 -32.20 -32.73
N VAL A 316 5.88 -31.57 -33.15
CA VAL A 316 5.29 -31.83 -34.48
C VAL A 316 6.26 -31.54 -35.62
N GLU A 317 7.06 -30.48 -35.53
CA GLU A 317 8.08 -30.18 -36.54
C GLU A 317 9.21 -31.22 -36.57
N THR A 318 9.66 -31.68 -35.39
CA THR A 318 10.66 -32.75 -35.30
C THR A 318 10.14 -34.09 -35.84
N GLU A 319 8.88 -34.43 -35.57
CA GLU A 319 8.25 -35.63 -36.14
C GLU A 319 8.19 -35.57 -37.67
N LYS A 320 7.85 -34.41 -38.25
CA LYS A 320 7.88 -34.21 -39.71
C LYS A 320 9.30 -34.40 -40.28
N LYS A 321 10.32 -33.82 -39.64
CA LYS A 321 11.72 -33.97 -40.07
C LYS A 321 12.17 -35.43 -39.99
N CYS A 322 11.85 -36.13 -38.90
CA CYS A 322 12.14 -37.56 -38.77
C CYS A 322 11.48 -38.37 -39.90
N ALA A 323 10.19 -38.16 -40.16
CA ALA A 323 9.48 -38.84 -41.24
C ALA A 323 10.07 -38.55 -42.64
N GLU A 324 10.54 -37.33 -42.90
CA GLU A 324 11.25 -37.00 -44.15
C GLU A 324 12.60 -37.70 -44.26
N THR A 325 13.37 -37.76 -43.17
CA THR A 325 14.65 -38.48 -43.15
C THR A 325 14.47 -39.98 -43.35
N GLU A 326 13.44 -40.58 -42.75
CA GLU A 326 13.10 -42.00 -42.97
C GLU A 326 12.77 -42.27 -44.45
N LYS A 327 11.98 -41.40 -45.10
CA LYS A 327 11.70 -41.51 -46.54
C LYS A 327 12.96 -41.42 -47.39
N LYS A 328 13.88 -40.51 -47.08
CA LYS A 328 15.16 -40.38 -47.79
C LYS A 328 16.05 -41.61 -47.60
N CYS A 329 16.18 -42.12 -46.38
CA CYS A 329 16.92 -43.34 -46.10
C CYS A 329 16.34 -44.55 -46.86
N ALA A 330 15.02 -44.69 -46.89
CA ALA A 330 14.36 -45.76 -47.65
C ALA A 330 14.60 -45.64 -49.17
N ALA A 331 14.66 -44.42 -49.72
CA ALA A 331 14.97 -44.19 -51.13
C ALA A 331 16.42 -44.54 -51.47
N MET A 332 17.38 -44.08 -50.66
CA MET A 332 18.80 -44.42 -50.85
C MET A 332 19.05 -45.93 -50.74
N GLU A 333 18.35 -46.62 -49.82
CA GLU A 333 18.50 -48.08 -49.70
C GLU A 333 18.00 -48.79 -50.96
N LYS A 334 16.90 -48.33 -51.57
CA LYS A 334 16.42 -48.85 -52.86
C LYS A 334 17.43 -48.63 -53.99
N GLU A 335 18.03 -47.44 -54.09
CA GLU A 335 19.07 -47.16 -55.08
C GLU A 335 20.32 -48.01 -54.85
N ARG A 336 20.74 -48.18 -53.59
CA ARG A 336 21.88 -49.03 -53.24
C ARG A 336 21.65 -50.48 -53.67
N VAL A 337 20.48 -51.03 -53.39
CA VAL A 337 20.11 -52.39 -53.81
C VAL A 337 20.12 -52.52 -55.34
N ALA A 338 19.55 -51.56 -56.07
CA ALA A 338 19.55 -51.57 -57.53
C ALA A 338 20.97 -51.48 -58.12
N THR A 339 21.82 -50.63 -57.54
CA THR A 339 23.23 -50.49 -57.95
C THR A 339 24.00 -51.78 -57.69
N GLN A 340 23.78 -52.41 -56.53
CA GLN A 340 24.41 -53.68 -56.18
C GLN A 340 24.02 -54.81 -57.16
N GLN A 341 22.75 -54.84 -57.59
CA GLN A 341 22.27 -55.77 -58.62
C GLN A 341 22.98 -55.54 -59.96
N LEU A 342 23.06 -54.29 -60.42
CA LEU A 342 23.72 -53.93 -61.67
C LEU A 342 25.23 -54.25 -61.66
N ILE A 343 25.92 -54.00 -60.53
CA ILE A 343 27.32 -54.40 -60.35
C ILE A 343 27.46 -55.92 -60.49
N GLY A 344 26.59 -56.70 -59.84
CA GLY A 344 26.61 -58.16 -59.95
C GLY A 344 26.38 -58.66 -61.39
N GLU A 345 25.48 -58.02 -62.15
CA GLU A 345 25.29 -58.33 -63.57
C GLU A 345 26.55 -58.03 -64.40
N LYS A 346 27.18 -56.87 -64.16
CA LYS A 346 28.41 -56.47 -64.86
C LYS A 346 29.61 -57.34 -64.50
N GLU A 347 29.75 -57.75 -63.25
CA GLU A 347 30.77 -58.71 -62.82
C GLU A 347 30.59 -60.06 -63.51
N ALA A 348 29.35 -60.56 -63.62
CA ALA A 348 29.06 -61.80 -64.35
C ALA A 348 29.38 -61.68 -65.85
N GLU A 349 29.12 -60.53 -66.46
CA GLU A 349 29.45 -60.24 -67.86
C GLU A 349 30.96 -60.15 -68.09
N ILE A 350 31.71 -59.46 -67.20
CA ILE A 350 33.17 -59.40 -67.23
C ILE A 350 33.77 -60.80 -67.12
N GLU A 351 33.24 -61.65 -66.23
CA GLU A 351 33.74 -63.01 -66.06
C GLU A 351 33.50 -63.87 -67.30
N ARG A 352 32.36 -63.67 -67.97
CA ARG A 352 32.05 -64.32 -69.26
C ARG A 352 33.00 -63.87 -70.37
N LEU A 353 33.25 -62.56 -70.48
CA LEU A 353 34.18 -61.99 -71.46
C LEU A 353 35.62 -62.46 -71.22
N LYS A 354 36.08 -62.53 -69.95
CA LYS A 354 37.39 -63.08 -69.59
C LYS A 354 37.55 -64.53 -70.04
N LYS A 355 36.53 -65.37 -69.85
CA LYS A 355 36.54 -66.77 -70.35
C LYS A 355 36.66 -66.83 -71.87
N GLN A 356 35.92 -65.99 -72.59
CA GLN A 356 36.01 -65.93 -74.06
C GLN A 356 37.39 -65.46 -74.55
N ILE A 357 38.00 -64.48 -73.89
CA ILE A 357 39.36 -64.04 -74.20
C ILE A 357 40.36 -65.18 -73.98
N GLN A 358 40.27 -65.91 -72.86
CA GLN A 358 41.12 -67.08 -72.59
C GLN A 358 40.94 -68.21 -73.62
N GLU A 359 39.74 -68.39 -74.15
CA GLU A 359 39.48 -69.36 -75.23
C GLU A 359 40.09 -68.91 -76.56
N LEU A 360 40.03 -67.62 -76.89
CA LEU A 360 40.64 -67.05 -78.08
C LEU A 360 42.18 -67.07 -78.01
N GLU A 361 42.76 -66.79 -76.85
CA GLU A 361 44.21 -66.85 -76.60
C GLU A 361 44.79 -68.28 -76.71
N LYS A 362 43.97 -69.33 -76.59
CA LYS A 362 44.38 -70.73 -76.83
C LYS A 362 44.45 -71.12 -78.31
N HIS A 363 43.97 -70.26 -79.21
CA HIS A 363 43.91 -70.52 -80.66
C HIS A 363 44.88 -69.65 -81.48
N ILE A 364 45.76 -68.90 -80.80
CA ILE A 364 46.97 -68.28 -81.35
C ILE A 364 48.17 -69.13 -80.89
#